data_AF-A0A1F4V6N4-F1
#
_entry.id   AF-A0A1F4V6N4-F1
#
_cell.length_a   1.000
_cell.length_b   1.000
_cell.length_c   1.000
_cell.angle_alpha   90.00
_cell.angle_beta   90.00
_cell.angle_gamma   90.00
#
_symmetry.space_group_name_H-M   'P 1'
#
loop_
_entity.id
_entity.type
_entity.pdbx_description
1 polymer ?
#
loop_
_entity_poly.entity_id
_entity_poly.type
_entity_poly.pdbx_seq_one_letter_code
_entity_poly.pdbx_strand_id
1 'polypeptide(L)'
;MSVIDLLRNKLIKLQKEREKVTLEKGLAARDNTDLRENFAYDYWVEREFVVTAKIYNILKEIEELGPKIPRSKKKKRSHAPKLP
;
A
#
# COMPACT_ATOMS: atom_id res chain seq x y z
N MET A 1 -4.58 25.56 4.16
CA MET A 1 -4.57 24.17 3.62
C MET A 1 -4.17 23.27 4.77
N SER A 2 -4.97 22.26 5.13
CA SER A 2 -4.67 21.42 6.30
C SER A 2 -3.55 20.42 6.01
N VAL A 3 -2.89 19.90 7.05
CA VAL A 3 -1.87 18.83 6.92
C VAL A 3 -2.47 17.58 6.25
N ILE A 4 -3.72 17.26 6.58
CA ILE A 4 -4.46 16.15 5.98
C ILE A 4 -4.68 16.38 4.47
N ASP A 5 -4.99 17.61 4.04
CA ASP A 5 -5.14 17.93 2.62
C ASP A 5 -3.81 17.78 1.85
N LEU A 6 -2.69 18.14 2.48
CA LEU A 6 -1.36 17.91 1.89
C LEU A 6 -1.05 16.42 1.74
N LEU A 7 -1.37 15.60 2.74
CA LEU A 7 -1.20 14.15 2.69
C LEU A 7 -2.11 13.50 1.64
N ARG A 8 -3.36 13.93 1.53
CA ARG A 8 -4.29 13.49 0.47
C ARG A 8 -3.76 13.85 -0.92
N ASN A 9 -3.25 15.06 -1.10
CA ASN A 9 -2.65 15.47 -2.37
C ASN A 9 -1.41 14.63 -2.72
N LYS A 10 -0.56 14.32 -1.72
CA LYS A 10 0.58 13.40 -1.92
C LYS A 10 0.11 11.98 -2.27
N LEU A 11 -0.93 11.48 -1.61
CA LEU A 11 -1.51 10.16 -1.87
C LEU A 11 -2.01 10.06 -3.32
N ILE A 12 -2.76 11.07 -3.81
CA ILE A 12 -3.23 11.11 -5.20
C ILE A 12 -2.06 11.07 -6.19
N LYS A 13 -0.98 11.82 -5.92
CA LYS A 13 0.22 11.80 -6.77
C LYS A 13 0.88 10.43 -6.79
N LEU A 14 1.03 9.78 -5.63
CA LEU A 14 1.61 8.44 -5.55
C LEU A 14 0.73 7.37 -6.19
N GLN A 15 -0.60 7.49 -6.11
CA GLN A 15 -1.52 6.59 -6.81
C GLN A 15 -1.34 6.68 -8.33
N LYS A 16 -1.27 7.91 -8.87
CA LYS A 16 -0.96 8.13 -10.29
C LYS A 16 0.42 7.62 -10.68
N GLU A 17 1.42 7.76 -9.81
CA GLU A 17 2.76 7.19 -10.02
C GLU A 17 2.70 5.66 -10.06
N ARG A 18 1.95 5.04 -9.14
CA ARG A 18 1.77 3.58 -9.10
C ARG A 18 1.12 3.07 -10.38
N GLU A 19 0.07 3.71 -10.86
CA GLU A 19 -0.59 3.35 -12.13
C GLU A 19 0.39 3.36 -13.31
N LYS A 20 1.25 4.38 -13.39
CA LYS A 20 2.30 4.44 -14.42
C LYS A 20 3.30 3.30 -14.27
N VAL A 21 3.81 3.07 -13.07
CA VAL A 21 4.76 1.98 -12.81
C VAL A 21 4.14 0.62 -13.16
N THR A 22 2.88 0.38 -12.80
CA THR A 22 2.18 -0.85 -13.15
C THR A 22 2.03 -1.01 -14.66
N LEU A 23 1.75 0.07 -15.39
CA LEU A 23 1.69 0.05 -16.86
C LEU A 23 3.06 -0.30 -17.46
N GLU A 24 4.12 0.40 -17.07
CA GLU A 24 5.48 0.18 -17.59
C GLU A 24 5.98 -1.25 -17.28
N LYS A 25 5.68 -1.77 -16.09
CA LYS A 25 5.94 -3.16 -15.74
C LYS A 25 5.25 -4.13 -16.70
N GLY A 26 3.99 -3.86 -17.05
CA GLY A 26 3.22 -4.66 -17.99
C GLY A 26 3.79 -4.61 -19.41
N LEU A 27 4.25 -3.44 -19.85
CA LEU A 27 4.92 -3.27 -21.15
C LEU A 27 6.24 -4.05 -21.17
N ALA A 28 7.07 -3.89 -20.14
CA ALA A 28 8.32 -4.64 -20.00
C ALA A 28 8.07 -6.16 -20.02
N ALA A 29 7.01 -6.63 -19.35
CA ALA A 29 6.66 -8.05 -19.36
C ALA A 29 6.21 -8.57 -20.73
N ARG A 30 5.63 -7.71 -21.57
CA ARG A 30 5.17 -8.07 -22.91
C ARG A 30 6.31 -8.08 -23.92
N ASP A 31 7.24 -7.14 -23.79
CA ASP A 31 8.33 -6.95 -24.75
C ASP A 31 9.45 -7.99 -24.60
N ASN A 32 9.48 -8.72 -23.47
CA ASN A 32 10.45 -9.80 -23.25
C ASN A 32 9.75 -11.15 -23.12
N THR A 33 10.11 -12.10 -23.98
CA THR A 33 9.57 -13.46 -23.99
C THR A 33 10.14 -14.34 -22.87
N ASP A 34 11.28 -13.96 -22.29
CA ASP A 34 11.84 -14.58 -21.10
C ASP A 34 11.93 -13.56 -19.95
N LEU A 35 11.01 -13.70 -18.98
CA LEU A 35 10.94 -12.82 -17.82
C LEU A 35 12.08 -13.04 -16.82
N ARG A 36 12.87 -14.11 -16.94
CA ARG A 36 13.96 -14.41 -15.99
C ARG A 36 15.18 -13.52 -16.15
N GLU A 37 15.36 -12.91 -17.32
CA GLU A 37 16.48 -11.99 -17.62
C GLU A 37 15.99 -10.57 -17.89
N ASN A 38 14.73 -10.28 -17.55
CA ASN A 38 14.11 -8.99 -17.87
C ASN A 38 14.42 -7.94 -16.81
N PHE A 39 15.63 -7.38 -16.87
CA PHE A 39 16.07 -6.28 -16.00
C PHE A 39 15.09 -5.09 -15.95
N ALA A 40 14.41 -4.80 -17.06
CA ALA A 40 13.41 -3.74 -17.11
C ALA A 40 12.18 -4.10 -16.26
N TYR A 41 11.70 -5.34 -16.35
CA TYR A 41 10.60 -5.83 -15.51
C TYR A 41 10.97 -5.79 -14.03
N ASP A 42 12.15 -6.30 -13.67
CA ASP A 42 12.62 -6.33 -12.27
C ASP A 42 12.73 -4.92 -11.69
N TYR A 43 13.28 -3.98 -12.45
CA TYR A 43 13.31 -2.57 -12.07
C TYR A 43 11.91 -2.03 -11.77
N TRP A 44 10.92 -2.31 -12.63
CA TRP A 44 9.56 -1.83 -12.41
C TRP A 44 8.86 -2.53 -11.25
N VAL A 45 9.17 -3.80 -10.97
CA VAL A 45 8.71 -4.52 -9.77
C VAL A 45 9.22 -3.83 -8.50
N GLU A 46 10.51 -3.53 -8.42
CA GLU A 46 11.10 -2.83 -7.27
C GLU A 46 10.50 -1.43 -7.09
N ARG A 47 10.33 -0.70 -8.19
CA ARG A 47 9.67 0.62 -8.17
C ARG A 47 8.24 0.52 -7.66
N GLU A 48 7.48 -0.49 -8.08
CA GLU A 48 6.09 -0.68 -7.65
C GLU A 48 6.02 -0.94 -6.14
N PHE A 49 6.94 -1.77 -5.63
CA PHE A 49 7.07 -2.04 -4.20
C PHE A 49 7.33 -0.75 -3.41
N VAL A 50 8.30 0.06 -3.84
CA VAL A 50 8.65 1.34 -3.17
C VAL A 50 7.46 2.31 -3.17
N VAL A 51 6.78 2.49 -4.30
CA VAL A 51 5.62 3.40 -4.38
C VAL A 51 4.48 2.90 -3.49
N THR A 52 4.25 1.59 -3.46
CA THR A 52 3.22 0.96 -2.63
C THR A 52 3.52 1.15 -1.14
N ALA A 53 4.78 0.99 -0.72
CA ALA A 53 5.21 1.25 0.66
C ALA A 53 5.00 2.73 1.06
N LYS A 54 5.31 3.68 0.16
CA LYS A 54 5.04 5.11 0.39
C LYS A 54 3.55 5.39 0.57
N ILE A 55 2.70 4.80 -0.28
CA ILE A 55 1.24 4.93 -0.17
C ILE A 55 0.77 4.43 1.20
N TYR A 56 1.23 3.25 1.63
CA TYR A 56 0.86 2.68 2.92
C TYR A 56 1.25 3.59 4.09
N ASN A 57 2.47 4.16 4.07
CA ASN A 57 2.93 5.07 5.11
C ASN A 57 2.06 6.33 5.19
N ILE A 58 1.68 6.92 4.06
CA ILE A 58 0.79 8.09 4.05
C ILE A 58 -0.60 7.75 4.57
N LEU A 59 -1.14 6.59 4.19
CA LEU A 59 -2.44 6.14 4.71
C LEU A 59 -2.41 5.98 6.23
N LYS A 60 -1.33 5.39 6.77
CA LYS A 60 -1.11 5.26 8.21
C LYS A 60 -0.99 6.62 8.90
N GLU A 61 -0.26 7.56 8.30
CA GLU A 61 -0.12 8.92 8.83
C GLU A 61 -1.47 9.66 8.86
N ILE A 62 -2.30 9.50 7.82
CA ILE A 62 -3.67 10.03 7.81
C ILE A 62 -4.53 9.39 8.90
N GLU A 63 -4.41 8.08 9.12
CA GLU A 63 -5.15 7.36 10.18
C GLU A 63 -4.74 7.85 11.58
N GLU A 64 -3.44 8.05 11.82
CA GLU A 64 -2.92 8.53 13.10
C GLU A 64 -3.35 9.97 13.42
N LEU A 65 -3.47 10.81 12.40
CA LEU A 65 -3.98 12.19 12.51
C LEU A 65 -5.51 12.26 12.59
N GLY A 66 -6.20 11.18 12.18
CA GLY A 66 -7.65 11.08 12.25
C GLY A 66 -8.16 10.93 13.69
N PRO A 67 -9.48 11.13 13.92
CA PRO A 67 -10.08 10.90 15.22
C PRO A 67 -9.89 9.43 15.62
N LYS A 68 -9.18 9.20 16.73
CA LYS A 68 -8.97 7.85 17.29
C LYS A 68 -10.33 7.31 17.72
N ILE A 69 -10.94 6.44 16.92
CA ILE A 69 -12.11 5.67 17.33
C ILE A 69 -11.69 4.93 18.61
N PRO A 70 -12.36 5.15 19.75
CA PRO A 70 -12.01 4.46 20.98
C PRO A 70 -12.13 2.96 20.69
N ARG A 71 -11.00 2.25 20.73
CA ARG A 71 -10.96 0.80 20.58
C ARG A 71 -11.86 0.23 21.66
N SER A 72 -13.07 -0.17 21.29
CA SER A 72 -14.02 -0.78 22.21
C SER A 72 -13.31 -1.96 22.87
N LYS A 73 -13.40 -2.00 24.21
CA LYS A 73 -12.72 -2.96 25.08
C LYS A 73 -12.74 -4.35 24.42
N LYS A 74 -11.56 -4.92 24.15
CA LYS A 74 -11.43 -6.35 23.80
C LYS A 74 -12.24 -7.12 24.84
N LYS A 75 -13.42 -7.64 24.46
CA LYS A 75 -14.16 -8.58 25.28
C LYS A 75 -13.19 -9.74 25.52
N LYS A 76 -12.76 -9.91 26.79
CA LYS A 76 -12.06 -11.12 27.22
C LYS A 76 -12.86 -12.30 26.68
N ARG A 77 -12.25 -13.15 25.85
CA ARG A 77 -12.86 -14.42 25.45
C ARG A 77 -13.14 -15.17 26.75
N SER A 78 -14.41 -15.26 27.12
CA SER A 78 -14.87 -16.11 28.21
C SER A 78 -14.48 -17.53 27.84
N HIS A 79 -13.75 -18.15 28.77
CA HIS A 79 -13.31 -19.53 28.73
C HIS A 79 -14.48 -20.43 28.30
N ALA A 80 -14.34 -21.13 27.17
CA ALA A 80 -15.30 -22.16 26.77
C ALA A 80 -15.18 -23.33 27.76
N PRO A 81 -16.29 -23.83 28.33
CA PRO A 81 -16.22 -25.00 29.20
C PRO A 81 -15.82 -26.22 28.36
N LYS A 82 -14.85 -26.99 28.87
CA LYS A 82 -14.53 -28.31 28.31
C LYS A 82 -15.78 -29.18 28.44
N LEU A 83 -16.29 -29.66 27.31
CA LEU A 83 -17.33 -30.70 27.28
C LEU A 83 -16.69 -32.05 27.71
N PRO A 84 -17.49 -32.93 28.35
CA PRO A 84 -17.03 -34.14 29.02
C PRO A 84 -16.43 -35.20 28.08
#